data_AF-A0A4Q6CCX8-F1
#
_entry.id   AF-A0A4Q6CCX8-F1
#
_cell.length_a   1.000
_cell.length_b   1.000
_cell.length_c   1.000
_cell.angle_alpha   90.00
_cell.angle_beta   90.00
_cell.angle_gamma   90.00
#
_symmetry.space_group_name_H-M   'P 1'
#
loop_
_entity.id
_entity.type
_entity.pdbx_description
1 polymer ?
#
loop_
_entity_poly.entity_id
_entity_poly.type
_entity_poly.pdbx_seq_one_letter_code
_entity_poly.pdbx_strand_id
1 'polypeptide(L)'
;MVKLAEEARIHLQVGAFMESRLAMTAFAHFSLCSPAIEHFDFDTALMFSEDPVTGGIIYQKNGVITVPETPGLGATISNEWLAKMEKKII
;
A
#
# COMPACT_ATOMS: atom_id res chain seq x y z
N MET A 1 14.97 -3.28 -9.81
CA MET A 1 13.87 -3.70 -10.71
C MET A 1 13.37 -2.55 -11.55
N VAL A 2 12.82 -1.47 -10.98
CA VAL A 2 12.27 -0.32 -11.73
C VAL A 2 13.23 0.21 -12.81
N LYS A 3 14.46 0.58 -12.44
CA LYS A 3 15.46 1.06 -13.41
C LYS A 3 15.75 0.09 -14.56
N LEU A 4 15.80 -1.22 -14.28
CA LEU A 4 16.02 -2.24 -15.30
C LEU A 4 14.84 -2.32 -16.27
N ALA A 5 13.61 -2.16 -15.75
CA ALA A 5 12.41 -2.14 -16.56
C ALA A 5 12.33 -0.88 -17.43
N GLU A 6 12.70 0.29 -16.89
CA GLU A 6 12.80 1.54 -17.65
C GLU A 6 13.80 1.42 -18.82
N GLU A 7 15.01 0.91 -18.54
CA GLU A 7 16.05 0.67 -19.55
C GLU A 7 15.60 -0.32 -20.63
N ALA A 8 14.84 -1.35 -20.24
CA ALA A 8 14.28 -2.35 -21.14
C ALA A 8 12.95 -1.95 -21.81
N ARG A 9 12.40 -0.76 -21.49
CA ARG A 9 11.07 -0.31 -21.94
C ARG A 9 9.96 -1.31 -21.60
N ILE A 10 10.01 -1.86 -20.39
CA ILE A 10 9.02 -2.79 -19.85
C ILE A 10 8.11 -2.03 -18.89
N HIS A 11 6.81 -2.05 -19.15
CA HIS A 11 5.80 -1.53 -18.23
C HIS A 11 5.65 -2.45 -17.02
N LEU A 12 5.41 -1.86 -15.85
CA LEU A 12 5.33 -2.55 -14.58
C LEU A 12 3.93 -2.45 -13.97
N GLN A 13 3.56 -3.52 -13.26
CA GLN A 13 2.47 -3.54 -12.30
C GLN A 13 3.05 -3.73 -10.91
N VAL A 14 2.55 -2.96 -9.93
CA VAL A 14 2.74 -3.27 -8.51
C VAL A 14 1.48 -3.95 -8.03
N GLY A 15 1.64 -5.16 -7.51
CA GLY A 15 0.54 -5.97 -6.97
C GLY A 15 0.71 -6.26 -5.49
N ALA A 16 -0.21 -7.06 -4.98
CA ALA A 16 -0.26 -7.46 -3.59
C ALA A 16 -0.58 -8.95 -3.44
N PHE A 17 -0.36 -9.47 -2.24
CA PHE A 17 -0.94 -10.73 -1.79
C PHE A 17 -2.20 -10.42 -1.00
N MET A 18 -2.17 -10.57 0.33
CA MET A 18 -3.30 -10.33 1.24
C MET A 18 -2.92 -9.32 2.34
N GLU A 19 -2.08 -8.34 2.00
CA GLU A 19 -1.69 -7.32 2.95
C GLU A 19 -2.82 -6.31 3.26
N SER A 20 -2.79 -5.71 4.44
CA SER A 20 -3.72 -4.64 4.81
C SER A 20 -3.41 -3.32 4.09
N ARG A 21 -4.26 -2.31 4.27
CA ARG A 21 -4.01 -0.95 3.77
C ARG A 21 -2.68 -0.34 4.20
N LEU A 22 -2.05 -0.85 5.27
CA LEU A 22 -0.74 -0.40 5.72
C LEU A 22 0.33 -0.66 4.66
N ALA A 23 0.40 -1.89 4.14
CA ALA A 23 1.34 -2.24 3.08
C ALA A 23 0.90 -1.66 1.73
N MET A 24 -0.41 -1.65 1.43
CA MET A 24 -0.92 -0.99 0.23
C MET A 24 -0.51 0.48 0.16
N THR A 25 -0.42 1.16 1.32
CA THR A 25 0.10 2.53 1.37
C THR A 25 1.56 2.60 0.94
N ALA A 26 2.39 1.65 1.36
CA ALA A 26 3.78 1.58 0.94
C ALA A 26 3.90 1.25 -0.56
N PHE A 27 3.05 0.35 -1.07
CA PHE A 27 3.00 -0.01 -2.48
C PHE A 27 2.58 1.18 -3.34
N ALA A 28 1.58 1.95 -2.92
CA ALA A 28 1.16 3.16 -3.62
C ALA A 28 2.26 4.24 -3.65
N HIS A 29 2.97 4.46 -2.53
CA HIS A 29 4.16 5.33 -2.52
C HIS A 29 5.24 4.84 -3.49
N PHE A 30 5.54 3.53 -3.48
CA PHE A 30 6.51 2.95 -4.40
C PHE A 30 6.10 3.09 -5.87
N SER A 31 4.82 2.89 -6.18
CA SER A 31 4.27 3.06 -7.52
C SER A 31 4.47 4.46 -8.10
N LEU A 32 4.55 5.49 -7.26
CA LEU A 32 4.77 6.87 -7.70
C LEU A 32 6.27 7.19 -7.97
N CYS A 33 7.18 6.24 -7.78
CA CYS A 33 8.61 6.51 -7.96
C CYS A 33 9.07 6.55 -9.42
N SER A 34 8.27 6.04 -10.36
CA SER A 34 8.62 5.97 -11.79
C SER A 34 7.38 5.95 -12.68
N PRO A 35 7.42 6.61 -13.85
CA PRO A 35 6.35 6.55 -14.84
C PRO A 35 6.21 5.18 -15.51
N ALA A 36 7.18 4.27 -15.37
CA ALA A 36 7.09 2.91 -15.93
C ALA A 36 6.13 2.01 -15.15
N ILE A 37 5.72 2.41 -13.95
CA ILE A 37 4.71 1.70 -13.15
C ILE A 37 3.34 2.28 -13.52
N GLU A 38 2.63 1.57 -14.40
CA GLU A 38 1.38 2.05 -14.99
C GLU A 38 0.15 1.29 -14.48
N HIS A 39 0.37 0.14 -13.84
CA HIS A 39 -0.68 -0.74 -13.38
C HIS A 39 -0.58 -0.97 -11.87
N PHE A 40 -1.74 -1.06 -11.22
CA PHE A 40 -1.85 -1.14 -9.77
C PHE A 40 -2.89 -2.18 -9.41
N ASP A 41 -2.48 -3.19 -8.65
CA ASP A 41 -3.35 -4.26 -8.15
C ASP A 41 -3.34 -4.24 -6.62
N PHE A 42 -4.17 -3.34 -6.08
CA PHE A 42 -4.25 -3.01 -4.65
C PHE A 42 -5.65 -3.27 -4.09
N ASP A 43 -6.33 -4.33 -4.51
CA ASP A 43 -7.72 -4.58 -4.15
C ASP A 43 -7.89 -5.43 -2.89
N THR A 44 -6.91 -6.25 -2.51
CA THR A 44 -7.09 -7.26 -1.45
C THR A 44 -7.34 -6.68 -0.07
N ALA A 45 -6.94 -5.44 0.20
CA ALA A 45 -7.30 -4.73 1.43
C ALA A 45 -8.81 -4.41 1.52
N LEU A 46 -9.52 -4.32 0.39
CA LEU A 46 -10.98 -4.17 0.35
C LEU A 46 -11.71 -5.47 0.72
N MET A 47 -11.01 -6.61 0.73
CA MET A 47 -11.57 -7.93 1.06
C MET A 47 -11.55 -8.22 2.57
N PHE A 48 -10.96 -7.34 3.37
CA PHE A 48 -10.87 -7.52 4.82
C PHE A 48 -12.22 -7.27 5.47
N SER A 49 -12.63 -8.15 6.40
CA SER A 49 -13.85 -7.96 7.19
C SER A 49 -13.75 -6.78 8.15
N GLU A 50 -12.54 -6.51 8.64
CA GLU A 50 -12.20 -5.39 9.50
C GLU A 50 -10.88 -4.79 9.05
N ASP A 51 -10.84 -3.47 9.00
CA ASP A 51 -9.66 -2.72 8.59
C ASP A 51 -8.97 -2.08 9.80
N PRO A 52 -7.79 -2.57 10.19
CA PRO A 52 -7.11 -2.13 11.41
C PRO A 52 -6.30 -0.84 11.24
N VAL A 53 -6.28 -0.26 10.03
CA VAL A 53 -5.30 0.76 9.66
C VAL A 53 -5.84 2.16 9.95
N THR A 54 -5.07 2.93 10.71
CA THR A 54 -5.29 4.36 10.92
C THR A 54 -4.49 5.16 9.88
N GLY A 55 -5.14 6.08 9.18
CA GLY A 55 -4.55 6.80 8.05
C GLY A 55 -4.44 5.91 6.80
N GLY A 56 -3.38 6.10 6.03
CA GLY A 56 -3.06 5.33 4.82
C GLY A 56 -3.83 5.74 3.57
N ILE A 57 -3.68 4.94 2.52
CA ILE A 57 -4.35 5.21 1.24
C ILE A 57 -5.88 5.23 1.39
N ILE A 58 -6.50 6.07 0.57
CA ILE A 58 -7.94 6.20 0.48
C ILE A 58 -8.38 5.68 -0.88
N TYR A 59 -9.23 4.64 -0.88
CA TYR A 59 -9.94 4.20 -2.07
C TYR A 59 -11.10 5.17 -2.34
N GLN A 60 -11.01 5.89 -3.45
CA GLN A 60 -12.07 6.73 -3.96
C GLN A 60 -12.98 5.95 -4.92
N LYS A 61 -13.97 6.66 -5.49
CA LYS A 61 -14.83 6.10 -6.54
C LYS A 61 -14.01 5.65 -7.74
N ASN A 62 -14.50 4.62 -8.43
CA ASN A 62 -13.93 4.08 -9.67
C ASN A 62 -12.47 3.59 -9.53
N GLY A 63 -12.09 3.10 -8.34
CA GLY A 63 -10.76 2.52 -8.12
C GLY A 63 -9.61 3.53 -8.06
N VAL A 64 -9.91 4.83 -8.02
CA VAL A 64 -8.90 5.87 -7.82
C VAL A 64 -8.36 5.79 -6.39
N ILE A 65 -7.05 5.85 -6.22
CA ILE A 65 -6.40 5.81 -4.90
C ILE A 65 -5.74 7.16 -4.61
N THR A 66 -5.96 7.70 -3.41
CA THR A 66 -5.21 8.86 -2.90
C THR A 66 -4.13 8.40 -1.94
N VAL A 67 -2.91 8.90 -2.15
CA VAL A 67 -1.74 8.60 -1.33
C VAL A 67 -1.54 9.72 -0.29
N PRO A 68 -1.27 9.40 0.99
CA PRO A 68 -0.98 10.41 2.01
C PRO A 68 0.29 11.23 1.70
N GLU A 69 0.26 12.53 2.00
CA GLU A 69 1.41 13.44 1.84
C GLU A 69 2.13 13.77 3.15
N THR A 70 1.72 13.18 4.27
CA THR A 70 2.38 13.40 5.56
C THR A 70 3.75 12.70 5.60
N PRO A 71 4.74 13.23 6.35
CA PRO A 71 6.05 12.60 6.46
C PRO A 71 5.98 11.14 6.94
N GLY A 72 6.77 10.28 6.32
CA GLY A 72 6.76 8.84 6.57
C GLY A 72 5.71 8.13 5.71
N LEU A 73 5.17 7.01 6.22
CA LEU A 73 4.22 6.21 5.48
C LEU A 73 2.82 6.85 5.40
N GLY A 74 2.46 7.67 6.40
CA GLY A 74 1.11 8.21 6.56
C GLY A 74 0.05 7.17 6.97
N ALA A 75 0.47 5.97 7.37
CA ALA A 75 -0.36 4.87 7.82
C ALA A 75 0.23 4.20 9.06
N THR A 76 -0.62 3.75 9.98
CA THR A 76 -0.22 3.02 11.19
C THR A 76 -1.32 2.06 11.66
N ILE A 77 -1.03 1.23 12.66
CA ILE A 77 -2.01 0.41 13.39
C ILE A 77 -2.05 0.92 14.83
N SER A 78 -3.24 1.14 15.37
CA SER A 78 -3.39 1.67 16.73
C SER A 78 -2.88 0.68 17.79
N ASN A 79 -2.40 1.20 18.92
CA ASN A 79 -1.93 0.36 20.02
C ASN A 79 -3.05 -0.52 20.59
N GLU A 80 -4.29 -0.02 20.58
CA GLU A 80 -5.48 -0.75 21.01
C GLU A 80 -5.75 -1.96 20.11
N TRP A 81 -5.50 -1.84 18.80
CA TRP A 81 -5.62 -2.96 17.89
C TRP A 81 -4.46 -3.94 18.07
N LEU A 82 -3.23 -3.44 18.12
CA LEU A 82 -2.03 -4.27 18.32
C LEU A 82 -2.08 -5.05 19.65
N ALA A 83 -2.73 -4.52 20.68
CA ALA A 83 -2.93 -5.21 21.96
C ALA A 83 -3.77 -6.49 21.85
N LYS A 84 -4.56 -6.67 20.78
CA LYS A 84 -5.35 -7.88 20.51
C LYS A 84 -4.52 -8.99 19.85
N MET A 85 -3.32 -8.68 19.38
CA MET A 85 -2.49 -9.60 18.60
C MET A 85 -1.44 -10.28 19.49
N GLU A 86 -1.01 -11.48 19.09
CA GLU A 86 0.19 -12.09 19.66
C GLU A 86 1.42 -11.23 19.32
N LYS A 87 2.30 -10.99 20.30
CA LYS A 87 3.52 -10.22 20.10
C LYS A 87 4.68 -10.74 20.94
N LYS A 88 5.88 -10.59 20.39
CA LYS A 88 7.15 -10.78 21.10
C LYS A 88 7.95 -9.49 21.01
N ILE A 89 8.48 -9.04 22.14
CA ILE A 89 9.38 -7.87 22.21
C ILE A 89 10.80 -8.41 22.21
N ILE A 90 11.60 -7.99 21.24
CA ILE A 90 13.00 -8.39 21.03
C ILE A 90 13.88 -7.20 21.37
#